data_AF-A0A0Q5J4T0-F1
#
_entry.id   AF-A0A0Q5J4T0-F1
#
_cell.length_a   1.000
_cell.length_b   1.000
_cell.length_c   1.000
_cell.angle_alpha   90.00
_cell.angle_beta   90.00
_cell.angle_gamma   90.00
#
_symmetry.space_group_name_H-M   'P 1'
#
loop_
_entity.id
_entity.type
_entity.pdbx_description
1 polymer ?
#
loop_
_entity_poly.entity_id
_entity_poly.type
_entity_poly.pdbx_seq_one_letter_code
_entity_poly.pdbx_strand_id
1 'polypeptide(L)'
;MPADVRLQFIDWAKQHGHNPATGAAAFVALQSEVDLDLATRALHMEPGTDPRDALREHLAALARQVDVAVQFPPVYAYTAATGLTYRYSLMLVIAEDCVEWTARIWQDLDYQGMLTGRGQGPRANYTQLARMALENELDQERPRYVQA
;
A
#
# COMPACT_ATOMS: atom_id res chain seq x y z
N MET A 1 3.78 17.39 21.99
CA MET A 1 4.41 17.56 20.67
C MET A 1 3.34 17.23 19.64
N PRO A 2 3.02 18.10 18.67
CA PRO A 2 2.20 17.67 17.54
C PRO A 2 2.91 16.46 16.93
N ALA A 3 2.27 15.29 16.94
CA ALA A 3 2.86 14.10 16.34
C ALA A 3 3.10 14.41 14.87
N ASP A 4 4.32 14.15 14.38
CA ASP A 4 4.70 14.44 13.00
C ASP A 4 3.71 13.77 12.04
N VAL A 5 2.88 14.57 11.36
CA VAL A 5 1.84 14.06 10.44
C VAL A 5 2.43 13.17 9.36
N ARG A 6 3.70 13.41 8.99
CA ARG A 6 4.44 12.55 8.07
C ARG A 6 4.62 11.15 8.63
N LEU A 7 5.00 11.02 9.89
CA LEU A 7 5.18 9.73 10.54
C LEU A 7 3.85 9.00 10.67
N GLN A 8 2.81 9.71 11.13
CA GLN A 8 1.45 9.17 11.21
C GLN A 8 0.96 8.65 9.86
N PHE A 9 1.20 9.41 8.79
CA PHE A 9 0.86 8.99 7.44
C PHE A 9 1.66 7.76 6.98
N ILE A 10 2.97 7.71 7.24
CA ILE A 10 3.81 6.56 6.87
C ILE A 10 3.31 5.29 7.56
N ASP A 11 3.00 5.37 8.85
CA ASP A 11 2.51 4.24 9.62
C ASP A 11 1.12 3.80 9.15
N TRP A 12 0.22 4.77 8.93
CA TRP A 12 -1.11 4.52 8.35
C TRP A 12 -1.00 3.83 6.99
N ALA A 13 -0.15 4.34 6.09
CA ALA A 13 0.01 3.78 4.76
C ALA A 13 0.49 2.32 4.82
N LYS A 14 1.44 1.99 5.71
CA LYS A 14 1.90 0.61 5.93
C LYS A 14 0.80 -0.31 6.47
N GLN A 15 -0.05 0.20 7.36
CA GLN A 15 -1.14 -0.58 7.96
C GLN A 15 -2.24 -0.91 6.95
N HIS A 16 -2.48 -0.03 5.98
CA HIS A 16 -3.59 -0.15 5.01
C HIS A 16 -3.14 -0.54 3.60
N GLY A 17 -1.92 -1.07 3.45
CA GLY A 17 -1.44 -1.59 2.16
C GLY A 17 -1.25 -0.50 1.11
N HIS A 18 -0.88 0.71 1.52
CA HIS A 18 -0.56 1.83 0.65
C HIS A 18 0.94 2.13 0.66
N ASN A 19 1.40 2.75 -0.42
CA ASN A 19 2.64 3.53 -0.43
C ASN A 19 2.30 5.03 -0.43
N PRO A 20 3.27 5.94 -0.22
CA PRO A 20 2.96 7.36 -0.13
C PRO A 20 2.22 7.92 -1.35
N ALA A 21 2.57 7.46 -2.56
CA ALA A 21 1.94 7.92 -3.81
C ALA A 21 0.46 7.52 -3.90
N THR A 22 0.10 6.34 -3.40
CA THR A 22 -1.28 5.80 -3.48
C THR A 22 -2.12 6.09 -2.25
N GLY A 23 -1.49 6.36 -1.09
CA GLY A 23 -2.17 6.55 0.19
C GLY A 23 -2.53 7.99 0.53
N ALA A 24 -1.84 8.99 -0.04
CA ALA A 24 -1.96 10.39 0.38
C ALA A 24 -3.40 10.92 0.27
N ALA A 25 -4.09 10.66 -0.84
CA ALA A 25 -5.47 11.09 -1.04
C ALA A 25 -6.43 10.48 -0.02
N ALA A 26 -6.32 9.17 0.21
CA ALA A 26 -7.17 8.44 1.15
C ALA A 26 -6.91 8.89 2.60
N PHE A 27 -5.65 9.07 3.01
CA PHE A 27 -5.31 9.56 4.33
C PHE A 27 -5.86 10.96 4.60
N VAL A 28 -5.70 11.88 3.63
CA VAL A 28 -6.18 13.26 3.75
C VAL A 28 -7.70 13.31 3.83
N ALA A 29 -8.40 12.44 3.09
CA ALA A 29 -9.87 12.36 3.16
C ALA A 29 -10.41 11.98 4.55
N LEU A 30 -9.59 11.30 5.37
CA LEU A 30 -9.96 10.93 6.75
C LEU A 30 -9.70 12.04 7.77
N GLN A 31 -8.98 13.11 7.40
CA GLN A 31 -8.63 14.18 8.33
C GLN A 31 -9.81 15.10 8.61
N SER A 32 -10.04 15.39 9.90
CA SER A 32 -10.93 16.47 10.32
C SER A 32 -10.33 17.84 9.95
N GLU A 33 -11.15 18.89 9.92
CA GLU A 33 -10.65 20.25 9.64
C GLU A 33 -9.61 20.71 10.67
N VAL A 34 -9.77 20.31 11.94
CA VAL A 34 -8.82 20.64 13.01
C VAL A 34 -7.46 19.96 12.80
N ASP A 35 -7.48 18.68 12.40
CA ASP A 35 -6.25 17.93 12.13
C ASP A 35 -5.56 18.44 10.86
N LEU A 36 -6.35 18.83 9.85
CA LEU A 36 -5.86 19.40 8.61
C LEU A 36 -5.14 20.75 8.85
N ASP A 37 -5.71 21.64 9.66
CA ASP A 37 -5.09 22.91 10.04
C ASP A 37 -3.76 22.68 10.78
N LEU A 38 -3.70 21.68 11.66
CA LEU A 38 -2.48 21.34 12.39
C LEU A 38 -1.41 20.76 11.45
N ALA A 39 -1.81 19.86 10.54
CA ALA A 39 -0.94 19.17 9.59
C ALA A 39 -0.32 20.13 8.55
N THR A 40 -1.06 21.16 8.15
CA THR A 40 -0.66 22.08 7.08
C THR A 40 0.08 23.32 7.59
N ARG A 41 0.10 23.57 8.91
CA ARG A 41 0.73 24.74 9.54
C ARG A 41 2.20 24.94 9.16
N ALA A 42 2.94 23.86 8.91
CA ALA A 42 4.35 23.91 8.54
C ALA A 42 4.61 23.98 7.02
N LEU A 43 3.58 23.84 6.18
CA LEU A 43 3.73 23.69 4.72
C LEU A 43 3.99 25.00 3.97
N HIS A 44 4.01 26.16 4.65
CA HIS A 44 4.24 27.50 4.04
C HIS A 44 3.44 27.69 2.74
N MET A 45 2.12 27.56 2.83
CA MET A 45 1.23 27.57 1.66
C MET A 45 1.05 28.97 1.08
N GLU A 46 0.97 29.07 -0.25
CA GLU A 46 0.59 30.30 -0.94
C GLU A 46 -0.87 30.68 -0.63
N PRO A 47 -1.20 31.98 -0.55
CA PRO A 47 -2.57 32.43 -0.31
C PRO A 47 -3.56 31.85 -1.34
N GLY A 48 -4.64 31.23 -0.86
CA GLY A 48 -5.69 30.63 -1.70
C GLY A 48 -5.46 29.17 -2.10
N THR A 49 -4.35 28.56 -1.68
CA THR A 49 -4.11 27.11 -1.85
C THR A 49 -5.08 26.31 -0.98
N ASP A 50 -5.71 25.27 -1.53
CA ASP A 50 -6.52 24.31 -0.74
C ASP A 50 -5.58 23.51 0.18
N PRO A 51 -5.77 23.58 1.52
CA PRO A 51 -4.93 22.84 2.47
C PRO A 51 -4.96 21.31 2.24
N ARG A 52 -6.08 20.76 1.75
CA ARG A 52 -6.18 19.32 1.45
C ARG A 52 -5.30 18.95 0.26
N ASP A 53 -5.31 19.75 -0.81
CA ASP A 53 -4.47 19.51 -1.98
C ASP A 53 -2.99 19.67 -1.64
N ALA A 54 -2.64 20.73 -0.92
CA ALA A 54 -1.26 20.95 -0.46
C ALA A 54 -0.74 19.76 0.37
N LEU A 55 -1.56 19.26 1.30
CA LEU A 55 -1.18 18.10 2.12
C LEU A 55 -1.07 16.82 1.29
N ARG A 56 -1.99 16.58 0.35
CA ARG A 56 -1.95 15.42 -0.56
C ARG A 56 -0.66 15.40 -1.37
N GLU A 57 -0.31 16.53 -1.98
CA GLU A 57 0.91 16.65 -2.78
C GLU A 57 2.17 16.46 -1.93
N HIS A 58 2.21 17.08 -0.75
CA HIS A 58 3.33 16.95 0.18
C HIS A 58 3.56 15.50 0.61
N LEU A 59 2.50 14.79 0.99
CA LEU A 59 2.57 13.39 1.42
C LEU A 59 2.89 12.45 0.24
N ALA A 60 2.31 12.67 -0.94
CA ALA A 60 2.60 11.89 -2.13
C ALA A 60 4.07 12.05 -2.58
N ALA A 61 4.64 13.25 -2.42
CA ALA A 61 6.04 13.53 -2.75
C ALA A 61 7.04 12.69 -1.94
N LEU A 62 6.65 12.15 -0.78
CA LEU A 62 7.48 11.23 0.00
C LEU A 62 7.85 9.96 -0.78
N ALA A 63 7.04 9.54 -1.76
CA ALA A 63 7.36 8.41 -2.63
C ALA A 63 8.65 8.62 -3.46
N ARG A 64 9.05 9.89 -3.67
CA ARG A 64 10.30 10.24 -4.37
C ARG A 64 11.51 10.27 -3.44
N GLN A 65 11.31 10.20 -2.13
CA GLN A 65 12.39 10.16 -1.15
C GLN A 65 12.83 8.71 -0.99
N VAL A 66 14.07 8.41 -1.41
CA VAL A 66 14.61 7.04 -1.43
C VAL A 66 14.46 6.35 -0.08
N ASP A 67 14.84 7.04 1.01
CA ASP A 67 14.78 6.49 2.38
C ASP A 67 13.36 6.19 2.87
N VAL A 68 12.35 6.84 2.30
CA VAL A 68 10.94 6.53 2.59
C VAL A 68 10.48 5.39 1.69
N ALA A 69 10.74 5.48 0.38
CA ALA A 69 10.28 4.52 -0.62
C ALA A 69 10.74 3.08 -0.29
N VAL A 70 11.98 2.89 0.16
CA VAL A 70 12.52 1.57 0.53
C VAL A 70 11.80 0.91 1.71
N GLN A 71 11.04 1.66 2.50
CA GLN A 71 10.27 1.11 3.64
C GLN A 71 8.94 0.48 3.21
N PHE A 72 8.53 0.65 1.95
CA PHE A 72 7.27 0.14 1.44
C PHE A 72 7.55 -1.00 0.46
N PRO A 73 7.00 -2.21 0.71
CA PRO A 73 7.05 -3.26 -0.30
C PRO A 73 6.28 -2.82 -1.56
N PRO A 74 6.56 -3.43 -2.72
CA PRO A 74 5.73 -3.24 -3.90
C PRO A 74 4.28 -3.58 -3.59
N VAL A 75 3.38 -2.64 -3.88
CA VAL A 75 1.92 -2.78 -3.73
C VAL A 75 1.29 -2.84 -5.12
N TYR A 76 0.39 -3.80 -5.30
CA TYR A 76 -0.38 -4.00 -6.52
C TYR A 76 -1.86 -3.80 -6.23
N ALA A 77 -2.57 -3.20 -7.19
CA ALA A 77 -4.02 -3.15 -7.19
C ALA A 77 -4.55 -4.24 -8.14
N TYR A 78 -5.62 -4.90 -7.76
CA TYR A 78 -6.26 -5.95 -8.55
C TYR A 78 -7.78 -5.89 -8.38
N THR A 79 -8.51 -5.96 -9.48
CA THR A 79 -9.98 -6.10 -9.46
C THR A 79 -10.31 -7.54 -9.84
N ALA A 80 -10.85 -8.29 -8.89
CA ALA A 80 -11.18 -9.69 -9.07
C ALA A 80 -12.40 -9.88 -9.98
N ALA A 81 -12.56 -11.10 -10.51
CA ALA A 81 -13.71 -11.48 -11.32
C ALA A 81 -15.07 -11.29 -10.61
N THR A 82 -15.07 -11.30 -9.27
CA THR A 82 -16.24 -11.01 -8.42
C THR A 82 -16.61 -9.52 -8.37
N GLY A 83 -15.79 -8.64 -8.96
CA GLY A 83 -15.94 -7.19 -8.91
C GLY A 83 -15.30 -6.52 -7.69
N LEU A 84 -14.75 -7.30 -6.75
CA LEU A 84 -14.07 -6.77 -5.57
C LEU A 84 -12.69 -6.21 -5.94
N THR A 85 -12.33 -5.07 -5.35
CA THR A 85 -11.01 -4.46 -5.55
C THR A 85 -10.11 -4.72 -4.35
N TYR A 86 -8.97 -5.34 -4.63
CA TYR A 86 -7.95 -5.68 -3.66
C TYR A 86 -6.71 -4.83 -3.86
N ARG A 87 -6.00 -4.62 -2.76
CA ARG A 87 -4.59 -4.22 -2.74
C ARG A 87 -3.78 -5.33 -2.11
N TYR A 88 -2.59 -5.59 -2.63
CA TYR A 88 -1.69 -6.52 -1.97
C TYR A 88 -0.23 -6.10 -2.08
N SER A 89 0.51 -6.33 -1.01
CA SER A 89 1.96 -6.23 -1.01
C SER A 89 2.56 -7.58 -1.32
N LEU A 90 3.61 -7.65 -2.13
CA LEU A 90 4.27 -8.91 -2.49
C LEU A 90 5.70 -8.95 -1.97
N MET A 91 6.00 -9.96 -1.14
CA MET A 91 7.37 -10.33 -0.79
C MET A 91 7.73 -11.65 -1.45
N LEU A 92 8.91 -11.72 -2.04
CA LEU A 92 9.46 -12.93 -2.68
C LEU A 92 10.70 -13.38 -1.92
N VAL A 93 10.80 -14.68 -1.68
CA VAL A 93 12.02 -15.36 -1.20
C VAL A 93 12.50 -16.26 -2.33
N ILE A 94 13.66 -15.95 -2.90
CA ILE A 94 14.23 -16.68 -4.03
C ILE A 94 15.19 -17.74 -3.50
N ALA A 95 14.88 -19.00 -3.79
CA ALA A 95 15.75 -20.15 -3.55
C ALA A 95 16.45 -20.58 -4.85
N GLU A 96 17.26 -21.65 -4.78
CA GLU A 96 18.09 -22.09 -5.89
C GLU A 96 17.25 -22.48 -7.13
N ASP A 97 16.17 -23.23 -6.92
CA ASP A 97 15.31 -23.80 -7.96
C ASP A 97 13.86 -23.29 -7.93
N CYS A 98 13.50 -22.50 -6.92
CA CYS A 98 12.13 -22.05 -6.70
C CYS A 98 12.04 -20.62 -6.13
N VAL A 99 10.82 -20.10 -6.15
CA VAL A 99 10.44 -18.88 -5.44
C VAL A 99 9.31 -19.20 -4.48
N GLU A 100 9.40 -18.67 -3.27
CA GLU A 100 8.31 -18.61 -2.31
C GLU A 100 7.81 -17.17 -2.25
N TRP A 101 6.52 -17.00 -2.00
CA TRP A 101 5.93 -15.68 -1.85
C TRP A 101 4.99 -15.60 -0.66
N THR A 102 4.96 -14.41 -0.09
CA THR A 102 3.97 -13.99 0.90
C THR A 102 3.36 -12.70 0.42
N ALA A 103 2.04 -12.69 0.29
CA ALA A 103 1.27 -11.50 -0.01
C ALA A 103 0.36 -11.15 1.16
N ARG A 104 0.38 -9.88 1.57
CA ARG A 104 -0.59 -9.32 2.52
C ARG A 104 -1.68 -8.67 1.70
N ILE A 105 -2.94 -8.94 2.04
CA ILE A 105 -4.11 -8.57 1.23
C ILE A 105 -4.96 -7.57 2.01
N TRP A 106 -5.40 -6.52 1.33
CA TRP A 106 -6.33 -5.53 1.82
C TRP A 106 -7.49 -5.37 0.83
N GLN A 107 -8.66 -5.08 1.36
CA GLN A 107 -9.82 -4.62 0.61
C GLN A 107 -10.24 -3.31 1.27
N ASP A 108 -10.29 -2.23 0.48
CA ASP A 108 -10.38 -0.88 1.04
C ASP A 108 -9.34 -0.70 2.18
N LEU A 109 -9.74 -0.18 3.33
CA LEU A 109 -8.83 -0.01 4.47
C LEU A 109 -8.66 -1.29 5.31
N ASP A 110 -9.41 -2.35 5.02
CA ASP A 110 -9.48 -3.54 5.86
C ASP A 110 -8.46 -4.59 5.41
N TYR A 111 -7.65 -5.03 6.37
CA TYR A 111 -6.74 -6.14 6.18
C TYR A 111 -7.49 -7.47 6.16
N GLN A 112 -7.34 -8.23 5.07
CA GLN A 112 -8.06 -9.50 4.86
C GLN A 112 -7.27 -10.71 5.36
N GLY A 113 -5.94 -10.63 5.32
CA GLY A 113 -5.05 -11.73 5.72
C GLY A 113 -3.85 -11.87 4.78
N MET A 114 -3.18 -13.02 4.85
CA MET A 114 -2.06 -13.32 3.97
C MET A 114 -2.38 -14.45 3.00
N LEU A 115 -1.77 -14.42 1.83
CA LEU A 115 -1.71 -15.55 0.91
C LEU A 115 -0.25 -15.91 0.70
N THR A 116 0.06 -17.19 0.86
CA THR A 116 1.41 -17.72 0.67
C THR A 116 1.42 -18.75 -0.43
N GLY A 117 2.58 -18.97 -1.03
CA GLY A 117 2.73 -19.98 -2.06
C GLY A 117 4.18 -20.16 -2.48
N ARG A 118 4.37 -21.12 -3.38
CA ARG A 118 5.66 -21.40 -3.98
C ARG A 118 5.50 -21.83 -5.43
N GLY A 119 6.54 -21.60 -6.22
CA GLY A 119 6.55 -21.93 -7.63
C GLY A 119 7.95 -22.13 -8.17
N GLN A 120 8.03 -22.75 -9.33
CA GLN A 120 9.27 -23.04 -10.04
C GLN A 120 9.17 -22.51 -11.47
N GLY A 121 10.31 -22.20 -12.07
CA GLY A 121 10.38 -21.67 -13.43
C GLY A 121 11.57 -20.72 -13.63
N PRO A 122 11.64 -20.03 -14.78
CA PRO A 122 12.68 -19.04 -15.05
C PRO A 122 12.64 -17.91 -14.02
N ARG A 123 13.79 -17.58 -13.42
CA ARG A 123 13.90 -16.54 -12.37
C ARG A 123 13.36 -15.18 -12.82
N ALA A 124 13.50 -14.85 -14.11
CA ALA A 124 12.97 -13.62 -14.69
C ALA A 124 11.44 -13.45 -14.54
N ASN A 125 10.71 -14.55 -14.30
CA ASN A 125 9.25 -14.56 -14.28
C ASN A 125 8.66 -14.71 -12.86
N TYR A 126 9.48 -14.74 -11.81
CA TYR A 126 9.00 -15.06 -10.46
C TYR A 126 7.95 -14.08 -9.93
N THR A 127 8.12 -12.78 -10.15
CA THR A 127 7.08 -11.80 -9.79
C THR A 127 5.78 -12.06 -10.52
N GLN A 128 5.83 -12.30 -11.84
CA GLN A 128 4.63 -12.58 -12.64
C GLN A 128 3.95 -13.88 -12.19
N LEU A 129 4.74 -14.93 -11.95
CA LEU A 129 4.24 -16.22 -11.49
C LEU A 129 3.52 -16.11 -10.14
N ALA A 130 4.12 -15.40 -9.17
CA ALA A 130 3.51 -15.17 -7.88
C ALA A 130 2.21 -14.36 -8.01
N ARG A 131 2.23 -13.29 -8.81
CA ARG A 131 1.04 -12.45 -9.05
C ARG A 131 -0.10 -13.24 -9.69
N MET A 132 0.17 -14.02 -10.74
CA MET A 132 -0.85 -14.85 -11.38
C MET A 132 -1.48 -15.84 -10.39
N ALA A 133 -0.65 -16.51 -9.57
CA ALA A 133 -1.16 -17.45 -8.57
C ALA A 133 -2.03 -16.75 -7.50
N LEU A 134 -1.62 -15.56 -7.05
CA LEU A 134 -2.36 -14.75 -6.08
C LEU A 134 -3.68 -14.22 -6.64
N GLU A 135 -3.63 -13.62 -7.83
CA GLU A 135 -4.80 -13.02 -8.49
C GLU A 135 -5.85 -14.10 -8.81
N ASN A 136 -5.43 -15.31 -9.22
CA ASN A 136 -6.32 -16.46 -9.38
C ASN A 136 -6.97 -16.94 -8.07
N GLU A 137 -6.28 -16.82 -6.93
CA GLU A 137 -6.85 -17.15 -5.61
C GLU A 137 -7.83 -16.05 -5.15
N LEU A 138 -7.55 -14.78 -5.46
CA LEU A 138 -8.44 -13.65 -5.18
C LEU A 138 -9.71 -13.66 -6.05
N ASP A 139 -9.68 -14.32 -7.21
CA ASP A 139 -10.87 -14.55 -8.03
C ASP A 139 -11.83 -15.59 -7.45
N GLN A 140 -11.40 -16.37 -6.45
CA GLN A 140 -12.26 -17.32 -5.78
C GLN A 140 -13.30 -16.59 -4.91
N GLU A 141 -14.50 -17.16 -4.77
CA GLU A 141 -15.54 -16.60 -3.89
C GLU A 141 -15.08 -16.49 -2.42
N ARG A 142 -14.17 -17.37 -2.01
CA ARG A 142 -13.60 -17.41 -0.65
C ARG A 142 -12.10 -17.69 -0.73
N PRO A 143 -11.26 -16.65 -0.90
CA PRO A 143 -9.81 -16.81 -0.92
C PRO A 143 -9.32 -17.43 0.40
N ARG A 144 -8.36 -18.35 0.31
CA ARG A 144 -7.85 -19.09 1.46
C ARG A 144 -6.74 -18.33 2.17
N TYR A 145 -7.14 -17.30 2.90
CA TYR A 145 -6.23 -16.53 3.73
C TYR A 145 -5.62 -17.38 4.85
N VAL A 146 -4.33 -17.21 5.09
CA VAL A 146 -3.68 -17.64 6.33
C VAL A 146 -3.69 -16.47 7.31
N GLN A 147 -4.02 -16.76 8.58
CA GLN A 147 -3.91 -15.77 9.65
C GLN A 147 -2.44 -15.62 10.05
N ALA A 148 -2.03 -14.36 10.29
CA ALA A 148 -0.69 -14.01 10.77
C ALA A 148 -0.58 -14.23 12.29
#